data_AF-A0A6G1CKL5-F1
#
_entry.id   AF-A0A6G1CKL5-F1
#
_cell.length_a   1.000
_cell.length_b   1.000
_cell.length_c   1.000
_cell.angle_alpha   90.00
_cell.angle_beta   90.00
_cell.angle_gamma   90.00
#
_symmetry.space_group_name_H-M   'P 1'
#
loop_
_entity.id
_entity.type
_entity.pdbx_description
1 polymer ?
#
loop_
_entity_poly.entity_id
_entity_poly.type
_entity_poly.pdbx_seq_one_letter_code
_entity_poly.pdbx_strand_id
1 'polypeptide(L)'
;MALVSNLAPDLRIYKPRRVGGYPSSKEESVCRSHLLRKIEGFYRKAFGRLNFRLIPRTGARFLSGDGLCLGLLDPVSNIVVNTITPSKRCTSNRLRPNPNRVPVVDLDAVDQKELARRSLDGMEAFLIRFFPDLREWQAMRYLFVAGADLLVAAHIIVAEMGMKRFGSSEQAVKEALYMALECGALAAGHPDPDRLVVAWLTISSCIDEAVSLLALPPRNFTYRLTLVSKFARLLDKPPDHGGSEDPLWPWKRAASRHIAHCPCCNEGLPFKHTNLLNWTLQDTIHGFYLQALGRLPAGELRSRFHRSLLKAGHCYGPLDPVSNIIVNTIWYDAAFPPTAMLELDMIGTESLHRVENRSLYGLASFLCTRYHYMDFHQAVRCLLQADANLVLADPNLDTCAAVPSLRIEGQALQFGAAALGWVDARYQAPDTGVQQAFLAAATAAHHPNPDAQANLLTSCKAMMEPALALLQGCSQLSSQDVQRLAMLLSPGSPHGCGKPLPLLSLKGYHLRELTNMHASITRQVNAVLNAYKLANGVGSCL
;
A
#
# COMPACT_ATOMS: atom_id res chain seq x y z
N MET A 1 -17.08 4.15 1.18
CA MET A 1 -17.57 4.49 2.53
C MET A 1 -18.82 5.33 2.45
N ALA A 2 -19.64 5.34 3.51
CA ALA A 2 -20.84 6.18 3.60
C ALA A 2 -20.78 7.02 4.87
N LEU A 3 -21.05 8.32 4.74
CA LEU A 3 -21.32 9.19 5.87
C LEU A 3 -22.64 8.73 6.50
N VAL A 4 -22.70 8.59 7.82
CA VAL A 4 -23.93 8.22 8.50
C VAL A 4 -24.93 9.38 8.42
N SER A 5 -26.02 9.20 7.67
CA SER A 5 -27.10 10.17 7.56
C SER A 5 -27.88 10.24 8.88
N ASN A 6 -28.27 11.46 9.32
CA ASN A 6 -29.05 11.78 10.54
C ASN A 6 -28.25 11.98 11.85
N LEU A 7 -27.01 12.45 11.80
CA LEU A 7 -26.27 12.92 12.98
C LEU A 7 -26.30 14.46 13.07
N ALA A 8 -25.95 15.00 14.24
CA ALA A 8 -25.75 16.44 14.43
C ALA A 8 -24.85 17.01 13.30
N PRO A 9 -25.12 18.23 12.80
CA PRO A 9 -24.47 18.77 11.61
C PRO A 9 -22.94 18.80 11.68
N ASP A 10 -22.39 18.82 12.90
CA ASP A 10 -20.97 18.91 13.18
C ASP A 10 -20.26 17.53 13.29
N LEU A 11 -20.99 16.41 13.32
CA LEU A 11 -20.40 15.07 13.48
C LEU A 11 -20.28 14.33 12.14
N ARG A 12 -19.05 14.12 11.68
CA ARG A 12 -18.76 13.45 10.41
C ARG A 12 -18.29 12.02 10.61
N ILE A 13 -19.25 11.16 10.96
CA ILE A 13 -19.00 9.75 11.29
C ILE A 13 -19.06 8.88 10.02
N TYR A 14 -17.98 8.13 9.79
CA TYR A 14 -17.87 7.19 8.68
C TYR A 14 -17.96 5.74 9.15
N LYS A 15 -18.63 4.91 8.34
CA LYS A 15 -18.75 3.47 8.57
C LYS A 15 -18.40 2.68 7.31
N PRO A 16 -18.02 1.39 7.47
CA PRO A 16 -17.79 0.51 6.32
C PRO A 16 -19.02 0.47 5.43
N ARG A 17 -18.84 0.78 4.14
CA ARG A 17 -19.91 0.65 3.14
C ARG A 17 -19.91 -0.79 2.65
N ARG A 18 -21.06 -1.47 2.70
CA ARG A 18 -21.23 -2.88 2.27
C ARG A 18 -21.06 -3.11 0.75
N VAL A 19 -20.83 -2.06 -0.04
CA VAL A 19 -20.63 -2.19 -1.49
C VAL A 19 -19.14 -2.46 -1.72
N GLY A 20 -18.83 -3.67 -2.17
CA GLY A 20 -17.47 -4.07 -2.53
C GLY A 20 -16.91 -3.11 -3.58
N GLY A 21 -15.81 -2.44 -3.26
CA GLY A 21 -15.15 -1.50 -4.19
C GLY A 21 -14.36 -2.18 -5.29
N TYR A 22 -14.82 -3.34 -5.75
CA TYR A 22 -14.31 -3.99 -6.94
C TYR A 22 -14.88 -3.26 -8.15
N PRO A 23 -14.05 -2.93 -9.16
CA PRO A 23 -14.57 -2.44 -10.42
C PRO A 23 -15.47 -3.51 -11.05
N SER A 24 -16.49 -3.07 -11.78
CA SER A 24 -17.27 -3.97 -12.61
C SER A 24 -16.40 -4.56 -13.72
N SER A 25 -16.71 -5.78 -14.16
CA SER A 25 -16.00 -6.41 -15.29
C SER A 25 -15.98 -5.53 -16.55
N LYS A 26 -17.01 -4.70 -16.73
CA LYS A 26 -17.08 -3.71 -17.82
C LYS A 26 -16.06 -2.59 -17.67
N GLU A 27 -15.87 -2.05 -16.47
CA GLU A 27 -14.86 -1.02 -16.20
C GLU A 27 -13.45 -1.55 -16.38
N GLU A 28 -13.16 -2.77 -15.90
CA GLU A 28 -11.86 -3.42 -16.11
C GLU A 28 -11.57 -3.64 -17.60
N SER A 29 -12.55 -4.12 -18.36
CA SER A 29 -12.41 -4.35 -19.80
C SER A 29 -12.12 -3.06 -20.58
N VAL A 30 -12.79 -1.95 -20.23
CA VAL A 30 -12.55 -0.63 -20.84
C VAL A 30 -11.15 -0.11 -20.49
N CYS A 31 -10.76 -0.21 -19.22
CA CYS A 31 -9.45 0.19 -18.73
C CYS A 31 -8.32 -0.57 -19.45
N ARG A 32 -8.41 -1.90 -19.49
CA ARG A 32 -7.45 -2.78 -20.17
C ARG A 32 -7.36 -2.47 -21.66
N SER A 33 -8.50 -2.26 -22.33
CA SER A 33 -8.52 -1.92 -23.76
C SER A 33 -7.87 -0.57 -24.06
N HIS A 34 -8.06 0.42 -23.18
CA HIS A 34 -7.41 1.73 -23.31
C HIS A 34 -5.90 1.63 -23.14
N LEU A 35 -5.45 0.89 -22.11
CA LEU A 35 -4.03 0.64 -21.86
C LEU A 35 -3.34 -0.05 -23.04
N LEU A 36 -3.93 -1.12 -23.56
CA LEU A 36 -3.38 -1.83 -24.72
C LEU A 36 -3.21 -0.89 -25.92
N ARG A 37 -4.23 -0.08 -26.24
CA ARG A 37 -4.16 0.90 -27.33
C ARG A 37 -3.06 1.95 -27.10
N LYS A 38 -2.85 2.36 -25.85
CA LYS A 38 -1.79 3.30 -25.47
C LYS A 38 -0.40 2.68 -25.68
N ILE A 39 -0.20 1.44 -25.22
CA ILE A 39 1.04 0.68 -25.36
C ILE A 39 1.35 0.40 -26.84
N GLU A 40 0.35 0.03 -27.65
CA GLU A 40 0.48 -0.08 -29.12
C GLU A 40 0.96 1.25 -29.74
N GLY A 41 0.50 2.39 -29.21
CA GLY A 41 1.00 3.71 -29.58
C GLY A 41 2.48 3.92 -29.26
N PHE A 42 2.95 3.41 -28.11
CA PHE A 42 4.37 3.46 -27.74
C PHE A 42 5.23 2.61 -28.66
N TYR A 43 4.76 1.40 -29.00
CA TYR A 43 5.40 0.56 -30.00
C TYR A 43 5.57 1.30 -31.32
N ARG A 44 4.49 1.88 -31.88
CA ARG A 44 4.57 2.69 -33.12
C ARG A 44 5.61 3.82 -33.05
N LYS A 45 5.71 4.50 -31.91
CA LYS A 45 6.73 5.55 -31.69
C LYS A 45 8.15 4.95 -31.64
N ALA A 46 8.35 3.84 -30.93
CA ALA A 46 9.63 3.14 -30.86
C ALA A 46 10.06 2.61 -32.23
N PHE A 47 9.12 2.10 -33.03
CA PHE A 47 9.35 1.72 -34.43
C PHE A 47 9.89 2.87 -35.27
N GLY A 48 9.28 4.06 -35.17
CA GLY A 48 9.78 5.26 -35.86
C GLY A 48 11.22 5.60 -35.46
N ARG A 49 11.57 5.43 -34.18
CA ARG A 49 12.93 5.65 -33.65
C ARG A 49 13.95 4.62 -34.15
N LEU A 50 13.55 3.36 -34.32
CA LEU A 50 14.45 2.25 -34.67
C LEU A 50 14.57 2.00 -36.19
N ASN A 51 13.53 2.24 -36.99
CA ASN A 51 13.42 1.96 -38.45
C ASN A 51 14.12 0.64 -38.86
N PHE A 52 13.47 -0.47 -38.52
CA PHE A 52 13.94 -1.84 -38.69
C PHE A 52 14.18 -2.30 -40.14
N ARG A 53 13.75 -1.51 -41.14
CA ARG A 53 13.98 -1.80 -42.56
C ARG A 53 15.46 -1.81 -42.96
N LEU A 54 16.35 -1.28 -42.10
CA LEU A 54 17.77 -1.07 -42.42
C LEU A 54 18.76 -1.87 -41.55
N ILE A 55 18.31 -2.58 -40.49
CA ILE A 55 19.17 -3.43 -39.64
C ILE A 55 18.47 -4.77 -39.35
N PRO A 56 18.70 -5.82 -40.16
CA PRO A 56 17.99 -7.10 -40.06
C PRO A 56 18.09 -7.79 -38.70
N ARG A 57 19.23 -7.64 -37.99
CA ARG A 57 19.44 -8.24 -36.65
C ARG A 57 18.59 -7.60 -35.56
N THR A 58 18.38 -6.28 -35.61
CA THR A 58 17.54 -5.56 -34.64
C THR A 58 16.06 -5.82 -34.93
N GLY A 59 15.68 -5.97 -36.20
CA GLY A 59 14.35 -6.43 -36.60
C GLY A 59 14.04 -7.84 -36.10
N ALA A 60 14.98 -8.77 -36.27
CA ALA A 60 14.83 -10.15 -35.78
C ALA A 60 14.74 -10.26 -34.25
N ARG A 61 15.47 -9.42 -33.50
CA ARG A 61 15.37 -9.35 -32.02
C ARG A 61 14.02 -8.82 -31.56
N PHE A 62 13.53 -7.77 -32.21
CA PHE A 62 12.20 -7.24 -31.95
C PHE A 62 11.10 -8.29 -32.23
N LEU A 63 11.19 -8.99 -33.37
CA LEU A 63 10.28 -10.08 -33.75
C LEU A 63 10.41 -11.33 -32.85
N SER A 64 11.50 -11.46 -32.09
CA SER A 64 11.70 -12.56 -31.14
C SER A 64 11.02 -12.31 -29.78
N GLY A 65 10.40 -11.14 -29.59
CA GLY A 65 9.70 -10.82 -28.35
C GLY A 65 10.53 -10.09 -27.29
N ASP A 66 11.72 -9.58 -27.66
CA ASP A 66 12.67 -8.97 -26.72
C ASP A 66 12.35 -7.50 -26.41
N GLY A 67 11.57 -6.82 -27.28
CA GLY A 67 11.25 -5.38 -27.17
C GLY A 67 10.13 -5.04 -26.18
N LEU A 68 10.17 -5.56 -24.96
CA LEU A 68 9.11 -5.33 -23.96
C LEU A 68 9.04 -3.86 -23.50
N CYS A 69 7.84 -3.37 -23.19
CA CYS A 69 7.63 -2.04 -22.59
C CYS A 69 7.77 -2.10 -21.06
N LEU A 70 8.87 -2.66 -20.56
CA LEU A 70 9.17 -2.85 -19.14
C LEU A 70 10.55 -2.26 -18.83
N GLY A 71 10.71 -1.45 -17.78
CA GLY A 71 12.00 -0.86 -17.46
C GLY A 71 11.92 0.42 -16.63
N LEU A 72 13.07 1.09 -16.50
CA LEU A 72 13.27 2.25 -15.63
C LEU A 72 13.24 3.61 -16.35
N LEU A 73 12.86 3.65 -17.63
CA LEU A 73 12.71 4.87 -18.43
C LEU A 73 11.26 5.10 -18.84
N ASP A 74 11.02 6.11 -19.69
CA ASP A 74 9.71 6.29 -20.32
C ASP A 74 9.37 5.09 -21.22
N PRO A 75 8.07 4.81 -21.44
CA PRO A 75 7.62 3.62 -22.18
C PRO A 75 8.29 3.40 -23.54
N VAL A 76 8.50 4.48 -24.31
CA VAL A 76 9.10 4.37 -25.66
C VAL A 76 10.58 4.04 -25.56
N SER A 77 11.29 4.66 -24.61
CA SER A 77 12.70 4.39 -24.34
C SER A 77 12.93 2.97 -23.82
N ASN A 78 12.06 2.44 -22.96
CA ASN A 78 12.12 1.04 -22.49
C ASN A 78 12.07 0.06 -23.67
N ILE A 79 11.12 0.26 -24.58
CA ILE A 79 10.99 -0.58 -25.79
C ILE A 79 12.28 -0.52 -26.62
N VAL A 80 12.83 0.68 -26.83
CA VAL A 80 14.07 0.87 -27.60
C VAL A 80 15.25 0.13 -26.96
N VAL A 81 15.45 0.33 -25.66
CA VAL A 81 16.53 -0.30 -24.88
C VAL A 81 16.41 -1.82 -24.91
N ASN A 82 15.24 -2.37 -24.58
CA ASN A 82 15.05 -3.81 -24.52
C ASN A 82 15.22 -4.48 -25.90
N THR A 83 14.91 -3.76 -26.98
CA THR A 83 15.12 -4.25 -28.34
C THR A 83 16.61 -4.33 -28.72
N ILE A 84 17.44 -3.42 -28.22
CA ILE A 84 18.87 -3.37 -28.55
C ILE A 84 19.71 -4.27 -27.63
N THR A 85 19.24 -4.51 -26.40
CA THR A 85 19.86 -5.43 -25.44
C THR A 85 19.89 -6.85 -26.02
N PRO A 86 21.08 -7.50 -26.12
CA PRO A 86 21.16 -8.83 -26.73
C PRO A 86 20.52 -9.90 -25.83
N SER A 87 19.71 -10.80 -26.40
CA SER A 87 19.22 -12.02 -25.73
C SER A 87 20.01 -13.27 -26.17
N LYS A 88 20.20 -14.26 -25.28
CA LYS A 88 20.93 -15.53 -25.57
C LYS A 88 20.29 -16.33 -26.72
N ARG A 89 18.99 -16.16 -27.00
CA ARG A 89 18.31 -16.90 -28.07
C ARG A 89 18.74 -16.48 -29.49
N CYS A 90 19.26 -15.27 -29.68
CA CYS A 90 19.73 -14.81 -31.00
C CYS A 90 21.12 -15.34 -31.41
N THR A 91 21.82 -16.08 -30.55
CA THR A 91 23.10 -16.73 -30.91
C THR A 91 22.92 -18.19 -31.36
N SER A 92 21.76 -18.81 -31.13
CA SER A 92 21.49 -20.20 -31.53
C SER A 92 20.64 -20.29 -32.80
N ASN A 93 21.30 -20.64 -33.92
CA ASN A 93 20.74 -21.34 -35.09
C ASN A 93 19.38 -20.89 -35.66
N ARG A 94 19.25 -19.63 -36.08
CA ARG A 94 18.44 -19.33 -37.28
C ARG A 94 19.31 -18.62 -38.31
N LEU A 95 19.48 -19.31 -39.45
CA LEU A 95 20.07 -18.92 -40.73
C LEU A 95 20.68 -17.50 -40.76
N ARG A 96 21.99 -17.43 -40.99
CA ARG A 96 22.66 -16.19 -41.44
C ARG A 96 21.76 -15.53 -42.51
N PRO A 97 21.28 -14.29 -42.31
CA PRO A 97 20.43 -13.67 -43.32
C PRO A 97 21.24 -13.54 -44.61
N ASN A 98 20.71 -14.09 -45.70
CA ASN A 98 21.31 -13.94 -47.02
C ASN A 98 21.30 -12.45 -47.37
N PRO A 99 22.44 -11.80 -47.64
CA PRO A 99 22.54 -10.36 -47.88
C PRO A 99 21.69 -9.87 -49.07
N ASN A 100 21.25 -10.78 -49.95
CA ASN A 100 20.48 -10.47 -51.15
C ASN A 100 18.95 -10.65 -50.99
N ARG A 101 18.45 -11.03 -49.81
CA ARG A 101 17.01 -11.02 -49.50
C ARG A 101 16.80 -10.10 -48.31
N VAL A 102 16.55 -8.82 -48.58
CA VAL A 102 15.93 -7.92 -47.60
C VAL A 102 14.50 -8.44 -47.43
N PRO A 103 14.13 -9.04 -46.28
CA PRO A 103 12.73 -9.35 -46.04
C PRO A 103 12.04 -7.99 -45.97
N VAL A 104 11.10 -7.73 -46.87
CA VAL A 104 10.15 -6.65 -46.67
C VAL A 104 9.34 -7.06 -45.44
N VAL A 105 9.75 -6.56 -44.27
CA VAL A 105 9.12 -6.89 -42.99
C VAL A 105 7.77 -6.18 -42.97
N ASP A 106 6.70 -6.91 -43.29
CA ASP A 106 5.35 -6.48 -42.97
C ASP A 106 5.10 -6.83 -41.50
N LEU A 107 5.18 -5.80 -40.66
CA LEU A 107 4.96 -5.88 -39.21
C LEU A 107 3.45 -5.99 -38.98
N ASP A 108 2.89 -7.18 -39.21
CA ASP A 108 1.46 -7.42 -39.01
C ASP A 108 1.03 -6.98 -37.60
N ALA A 109 -0.14 -6.34 -37.52
CA ALA A 109 -0.70 -5.80 -36.28
C ALA A 109 -0.88 -6.86 -35.17
N VAL A 110 -0.77 -8.14 -35.51
CA VAL A 110 -0.85 -9.29 -34.61
C VAL A 110 0.36 -9.37 -33.67
N ASP A 111 1.57 -9.03 -34.13
CA ASP A 111 2.79 -9.05 -33.28
C ASP A 111 2.84 -7.87 -32.30
N GLN A 112 2.39 -6.68 -32.73
CA GLN A 112 2.37 -5.48 -31.86
C GLN A 112 1.32 -5.60 -30.74
N LYS A 113 0.15 -6.17 -31.06
CA LYS A 113 -0.89 -6.44 -30.07
C LYS A 113 -0.43 -7.46 -29.04
N GLU A 114 0.26 -8.51 -29.48
CA GLU A 114 0.79 -9.52 -28.56
C GLU A 114 1.88 -8.94 -27.66
N LEU A 115 2.82 -8.16 -28.22
CA LEU A 115 3.82 -7.44 -27.42
C LEU A 115 3.21 -6.45 -26.43
N ALA A 116 2.12 -5.77 -26.81
CA ALA A 116 1.40 -4.88 -25.91
C ALA A 116 0.72 -5.63 -24.75
N ARG A 117 0.13 -6.81 -25.02
CA ARG A 117 -0.45 -7.68 -23.98
C ARG A 117 0.63 -8.18 -23.03
N ARG A 118 1.70 -8.78 -23.54
CA ARG A 118 2.84 -9.27 -22.75
C ARG A 118 3.48 -8.15 -21.92
N SER A 119 3.61 -6.96 -22.48
CA SER A 119 4.14 -5.81 -21.75
C SER A 119 3.21 -5.33 -20.64
N LEU A 120 1.89 -5.33 -20.87
CA LEU A 120 0.92 -5.01 -19.84
C LEU A 120 0.96 -6.03 -18.71
N ASP A 121 0.98 -7.33 -19.03
CA ASP A 121 1.05 -8.42 -18.05
C ASP A 121 2.36 -8.33 -17.23
N GLY A 122 3.49 -7.98 -17.86
CA GLY A 122 4.75 -7.75 -17.17
C GLY A 122 4.74 -6.52 -16.25
N MET A 123 4.14 -5.41 -16.69
CA MET A 123 3.99 -4.20 -15.87
C MET A 123 3.07 -4.44 -14.65
N GLU A 124 1.98 -5.19 -14.86
CA GLU A 124 1.05 -5.58 -13.79
C GLU A 124 1.75 -6.48 -12.76
N ALA A 125 2.45 -7.52 -13.20
CA ALA A 125 3.21 -8.41 -12.33
C ALA A 125 4.32 -7.69 -11.58
N PHE A 126 5.02 -6.74 -12.23
CA PHE A 126 6.00 -5.88 -11.57
C PHE A 126 5.37 -5.12 -10.40
N LEU A 127 4.25 -4.42 -10.63
CA LEU A 127 3.62 -3.60 -9.60
C LEU A 127 3.10 -4.44 -8.44
N ILE A 128 2.45 -5.57 -8.71
CA ILE A 128 1.94 -6.47 -7.67
C ILE A 128 3.08 -7.06 -6.85
N ARG A 129 4.19 -7.44 -7.51
CA ARG A 129 5.35 -8.00 -6.80
C ARG A 129 6.04 -6.96 -5.94
N PHE A 130 6.16 -5.74 -6.45
CA PHE A 130 6.86 -4.64 -5.79
C PHE A 130 6.03 -4.01 -4.66
N PHE A 131 4.70 -4.05 -4.76
CA PHE A 131 3.75 -3.60 -3.74
C PHE A 131 2.83 -4.77 -3.35
N PRO A 132 3.19 -5.59 -2.33
CA PRO A 132 2.47 -6.83 -2.02
C PRO A 132 0.98 -6.68 -1.72
N ASP A 133 0.56 -5.52 -1.21
CA ASP A 133 -0.85 -5.23 -0.88
C ASP A 133 -1.69 -4.79 -2.09
N LEU A 134 -1.03 -4.63 -3.25
CA LEU A 134 -1.64 -4.19 -4.49
C LEU A 134 -2.26 -5.39 -5.23
N ARG A 135 -3.57 -5.29 -5.51
CA ARG A 135 -4.29 -6.29 -6.32
C ARG A 135 -4.19 -5.99 -7.81
N GLU A 136 -4.39 -7.00 -8.64
CA GLU A 136 -4.43 -6.95 -10.11
C GLU A 136 -5.20 -5.73 -10.65
N TRP A 137 -6.48 -5.58 -10.27
CA TRP A 137 -7.29 -4.47 -10.72
C TRP A 137 -6.77 -3.09 -10.30
N GLN A 138 -6.06 -3.00 -9.16
CA GLN A 138 -5.44 -1.76 -8.69
C GLN A 138 -4.20 -1.44 -9.51
N ALA A 139 -3.35 -2.43 -9.78
CA ALA A 139 -2.19 -2.28 -10.65
C ALA A 139 -2.59 -1.78 -12.04
N MET A 140 -3.60 -2.40 -12.66
CA MET A 140 -4.17 -1.92 -13.93
C MET A 140 -4.61 -0.46 -13.86
N ARG A 141 -5.21 -0.04 -12.76
CA ARG A 141 -5.72 1.32 -12.60
C ARG A 141 -4.63 2.36 -12.40
N TYR A 142 -3.59 2.05 -11.63
CA TYR A 142 -2.42 2.93 -11.50
C TYR A 142 -1.69 3.08 -12.84
N LEU A 143 -1.57 2.00 -13.61
CA LEU A 143 -1.04 2.07 -14.98
C LEU A 143 -1.93 2.95 -15.87
N PHE A 144 -3.25 2.87 -15.74
CA PHE A 144 -4.18 3.71 -16.52
C PHE A 144 -3.99 5.20 -16.20
N VAL A 145 -3.95 5.57 -14.92
CA VAL A 145 -3.73 6.95 -14.47
C VAL A 145 -2.35 7.45 -14.91
N ALA A 146 -1.33 6.60 -14.84
CA ALA A 146 0.03 6.91 -15.29
C ALA A 146 0.20 6.92 -16.82
N GLY A 147 -0.86 6.66 -17.59
CA GLY A 147 -0.80 6.62 -19.05
C GLY A 147 0.10 5.49 -19.59
N ALA A 148 0.14 4.35 -18.89
CA ALA A 148 1.01 3.19 -19.15
C ALA A 148 2.52 3.46 -18.98
N ASP A 149 2.91 4.42 -18.13
CA ASP A 149 4.28 4.56 -17.63
C ASP A 149 4.43 3.86 -16.28
N LEU A 150 5.17 2.75 -16.26
CA LEU A 150 5.37 1.89 -15.10
C LEU A 150 5.95 2.64 -13.89
N LEU A 151 6.99 3.45 -14.11
CA LEU A 151 7.63 4.16 -13.00
C LEU A 151 6.78 5.32 -12.50
N VAL A 152 6.01 5.98 -13.37
CA VAL A 152 5.03 6.98 -12.92
C VAL A 152 3.93 6.31 -12.11
N ALA A 153 3.43 5.14 -12.52
CA ALA A 153 2.45 4.37 -11.75
C ALA A 153 2.99 4.00 -10.36
N ALA A 154 4.20 3.44 -10.30
CA ALA A 154 4.84 3.10 -9.04
C ALA A 154 5.14 4.34 -8.18
N HIS A 155 5.49 5.49 -8.78
CA HIS A 155 5.66 6.74 -8.05
C HIS A 155 4.34 7.27 -7.46
N ILE A 156 3.22 7.18 -8.19
CA ILE A 156 1.89 7.52 -7.66
C ILE A 156 1.56 6.63 -6.46
N ILE A 157 1.79 5.32 -6.56
CA ILE A 157 1.55 4.37 -5.45
C ILE A 157 2.39 4.77 -4.23
N VAL A 158 3.69 5.00 -4.38
CA VAL A 158 4.57 5.41 -3.28
C VAL A 158 4.10 6.69 -2.61
N ALA A 159 3.71 7.70 -3.40
CA ALA A 159 3.22 8.97 -2.90
C ALA A 159 1.88 8.85 -2.18
N GLU A 160 0.98 7.99 -2.66
CA GLU A 160 -0.31 7.73 -2.03
C GLU A 160 -0.19 6.93 -0.73
N MET A 161 0.70 5.93 -0.71
CA MET A 161 0.92 5.03 0.41
C MET A 161 1.76 5.67 1.53
N GLY A 162 2.33 6.85 1.29
CA GLY A 162 3.17 7.55 2.26
C GLY A 162 4.44 6.78 2.62
N MET A 163 4.98 5.99 1.70
CA MET A 163 6.14 5.13 1.95
C MET A 163 7.40 5.99 2.19
N LYS A 164 7.71 6.27 3.46
CA LYS A 164 8.84 7.13 3.87
C LYS A 164 10.21 6.53 3.56
N ARG A 165 10.31 5.20 3.52
CA ARG A 165 11.55 4.45 3.27
C ARG A 165 11.81 4.16 1.79
N PHE A 166 10.94 4.66 0.91
CA PHE A 166 11.07 4.39 -0.51
C PHE A 166 12.26 5.15 -1.11
N GLY A 167 13.25 4.39 -1.60
CA GLY A 167 14.50 4.91 -2.15
C GLY A 167 15.61 5.17 -1.14
N SER A 168 15.54 4.54 0.04
CA SER A 168 16.75 4.31 0.84
C SER A 168 17.72 3.39 0.08
N SER A 169 19.01 3.51 0.36
CA SER A 169 20.05 2.60 -0.18
C SER A 169 20.02 1.21 0.47
N GLU A 170 18.95 0.86 1.18
CA GLU A 170 18.80 -0.42 1.87
C GLU A 170 18.77 -1.58 0.87
N GLN A 171 19.53 -2.64 1.18
CA GLN A 171 19.61 -3.84 0.36
C GLN A 171 18.22 -4.43 0.05
N ALA A 172 17.30 -4.39 1.02
CA ALA A 172 15.94 -4.93 0.86
C ALA A 172 15.15 -4.27 -0.30
N VAL A 173 15.34 -2.97 -0.53
CA VAL A 173 14.68 -2.25 -1.64
C VAL A 173 15.30 -2.64 -2.98
N LYS A 174 16.63 -2.80 -3.03
CA LYS A 174 17.34 -3.29 -4.23
C LYS A 174 16.89 -4.72 -4.59
N GLU A 175 16.77 -5.61 -3.60
CA GLU A 175 16.26 -6.98 -3.79
C GLU A 175 14.79 -7.00 -4.24
N ALA A 176 13.95 -6.15 -3.65
CA ALA A 176 12.55 -6.04 -4.07
C ALA A 176 12.43 -5.57 -5.52
N LEU A 177 13.26 -4.60 -5.94
CA LEU A 177 13.30 -4.13 -7.32
C LEU A 177 13.78 -5.22 -8.28
N TYR A 178 14.83 -5.96 -7.92
CA TYR A 178 15.33 -7.11 -8.68
C TYR A 178 14.20 -8.12 -8.91
N MET A 179 13.57 -8.58 -7.82
CA MET A 179 12.49 -9.57 -7.90
C MET A 179 11.28 -9.06 -8.69
N ALA A 180 10.94 -7.78 -8.57
CA ALA A 180 9.84 -7.20 -9.35
C ALA A 180 10.14 -7.14 -10.85
N LEU A 181 11.35 -6.74 -11.24
CA LEU A 181 11.79 -6.76 -12.64
C LEU A 181 11.80 -8.18 -13.20
N GLU A 182 12.28 -9.15 -12.42
CA GLU A 182 12.31 -10.56 -12.80
C GLU A 182 10.89 -11.12 -12.98
N CYS A 183 9.99 -10.90 -12.00
CA CYS A 183 8.59 -11.29 -12.10
C CYS A 183 7.89 -10.65 -13.31
N GLY A 184 8.13 -9.36 -13.56
CA GLY A 184 7.60 -8.67 -14.73
C GLY A 184 8.11 -9.25 -16.05
N ALA A 185 9.40 -9.59 -16.11
CA ALA A 185 10.01 -10.22 -17.29
C ALA A 185 9.44 -11.63 -17.54
N LEU A 186 9.28 -12.43 -16.49
CA LEU A 186 8.68 -13.77 -16.55
C LEU A 186 7.22 -13.72 -16.99
N ALA A 187 6.41 -12.84 -16.39
CA ALA A 187 5.01 -12.66 -16.76
C ALA A 187 4.85 -12.17 -18.21
N ALA A 188 5.77 -11.32 -18.68
CA ALA A 188 5.84 -10.91 -20.07
C ALA A 188 6.43 -11.99 -21.01
N GLY A 189 6.81 -13.17 -20.52
CA GLY A 189 7.39 -14.26 -21.31
C GLY A 189 8.75 -13.94 -21.92
N HIS A 190 9.57 -13.11 -21.27
CA HIS A 190 10.91 -12.76 -21.76
C HIS A 190 11.80 -14.01 -21.85
N PRO A 191 12.57 -14.22 -22.94
CA PRO A 191 13.36 -15.44 -23.11
C PRO A 191 14.58 -15.56 -22.19
N ASP A 192 15.03 -14.45 -21.59
CA ASP A 192 16.18 -14.40 -20.66
C ASP A 192 15.93 -13.33 -19.58
N PRO A 193 15.07 -13.60 -18.58
CA PRO A 193 14.67 -12.64 -17.55
C PRO A 193 15.87 -12.05 -16.78
N ASP A 194 16.80 -12.90 -16.32
CA ASP A 194 17.98 -12.48 -15.55
C ASP A 194 18.79 -11.41 -16.30
N ARG A 195 19.00 -11.61 -17.59
CA ARG A 195 19.76 -10.67 -18.41
C ARG A 195 19.05 -9.33 -18.59
N LEU A 196 17.73 -9.34 -18.70
CA LEU A 196 16.93 -8.11 -18.74
C LEU A 196 17.11 -7.35 -17.41
N VAL A 197 17.04 -8.04 -16.28
CA VAL A 197 17.21 -7.44 -14.95
C VAL A 197 18.60 -6.86 -14.80
N VAL A 198 19.65 -7.63 -15.13
CA VAL A 198 21.05 -7.15 -15.09
C VAL A 198 21.23 -5.91 -15.97
N ALA A 199 20.69 -5.91 -17.19
CA ALA A 199 20.78 -4.75 -18.07
C ALA A 199 20.11 -3.50 -17.46
N TRP A 200 18.94 -3.65 -16.83
CA TRP A 200 18.27 -2.54 -16.16
C TRP A 200 18.98 -2.06 -14.90
N LEU A 201 19.59 -2.96 -14.13
CA LEU A 201 20.45 -2.58 -13.01
C LEU A 201 21.69 -1.81 -13.49
N THR A 202 22.35 -2.24 -14.56
CA THR A 202 23.47 -1.49 -15.17
C THR A 202 23.02 -0.13 -15.70
N ILE A 203 21.87 -0.05 -16.36
CA ILE A 203 21.33 1.23 -16.85
C ILE A 203 20.95 2.16 -15.70
N SER A 204 20.51 1.64 -14.57
CA SER A 204 20.13 2.45 -13.41
C SER A 204 21.30 3.29 -12.89
N SER A 205 22.54 2.78 -12.94
CA SER A 205 23.74 3.49 -12.50
C SER A 205 24.26 4.54 -13.49
N CYS A 206 23.80 4.51 -14.75
CA CYS A 206 24.23 5.41 -15.81
C CYS A 206 23.06 6.03 -16.59
N ILE A 207 21.93 6.23 -15.91
CA ILE A 207 20.66 6.57 -16.54
C ILE A 207 20.69 7.94 -17.27
N ASP A 208 21.52 8.90 -16.84
CA ASP A 208 21.67 10.19 -17.54
C ASP A 208 22.40 10.04 -18.88
N GLU A 209 23.41 9.18 -18.94
CA GLU A 209 24.08 8.82 -20.19
C GLU A 209 23.08 8.14 -21.12
N ALA A 210 22.32 7.16 -20.60
CA ALA A 210 21.31 6.43 -21.37
C ALA A 210 20.23 7.37 -21.94
N VAL A 211 19.68 8.29 -21.14
CA VAL A 211 18.69 9.26 -21.60
C VAL A 211 19.30 10.19 -22.65
N SER A 212 20.50 10.72 -22.40
CA SER A 212 21.15 11.66 -23.32
C SER A 212 21.36 11.03 -24.70
N LEU A 213 21.70 9.75 -24.74
CA LEU A 213 21.80 8.98 -25.98
C LEU A 213 20.46 8.84 -26.70
N LEU A 214 19.37 8.61 -25.95
CA LEU A 214 18.01 8.42 -26.48
C LEU A 214 17.31 9.74 -26.88
N ALA A 215 17.75 10.88 -26.35
CA ALA A 215 17.19 12.20 -26.63
C ALA A 215 17.66 12.79 -27.97
N LEU A 216 18.76 12.29 -28.53
CA LEU A 216 19.32 12.80 -29.78
C LEU A 216 18.34 12.52 -30.95
N PRO A 217 18.06 13.52 -31.81
CA PRO A 217 17.03 13.40 -32.84
C PRO A 217 17.45 12.35 -33.88
N PRO A 218 16.52 11.49 -34.35
CA PRO A 218 16.82 10.38 -35.24
C PRO A 218 17.05 10.85 -36.68
N ARG A 219 18.09 11.67 -36.90
CA ARG A 219 18.27 12.39 -38.16
C ARG A 219 18.98 11.59 -39.26
N ASN A 220 19.74 10.52 -38.97
CA ASN A 220 20.45 9.73 -40.01
C ASN A 220 20.70 8.25 -39.63
N PHE A 221 20.91 7.38 -40.63
CA PHE A 221 21.22 5.94 -40.48
C PHE A 221 22.49 5.69 -39.62
N THR A 222 23.53 6.49 -39.84
CA THR A 222 24.81 6.42 -39.10
C THR A 222 24.62 6.66 -37.60
N TYR A 223 23.73 7.57 -37.22
CA TYR A 223 23.43 7.87 -35.81
C TYR A 223 22.80 6.66 -35.09
N ARG A 224 21.99 5.84 -35.78
CA ARG A 224 21.30 4.68 -35.18
C ARG A 224 22.23 3.49 -34.96
N LEU A 225 23.18 3.26 -35.87
CA LEU A 225 24.27 2.30 -35.65
C LEU A 225 25.17 2.74 -34.49
N THR A 226 25.45 4.03 -34.36
CA THR A 226 26.19 4.55 -33.21
C THR A 226 25.40 4.47 -31.91
N LEU A 227 24.07 4.52 -31.94
CA LEU A 227 23.23 4.35 -30.75
C LEU A 227 23.40 2.94 -30.19
N VAL A 228 23.23 1.91 -31.05
CA VAL A 228 23.38 0.50 -30.65
C VAL A 228 24.79 0.22 -30.15
N SER A 229 25.84 0.71 -30.82
CA SER A 229 27.21 0.47 -30.39
C SER A 229 27.57 1.22 -29.09
N LYS A 230 27.09 2.46 -28.92
CA LYS A 230 27.29 3.22 -27.68
C LYS A 230 26.53 2.59 -26.50
N PHE A 231 25.31 2.10 -26.72
CA PHE A 231 24.54 1.38 -25.69
C PHE A 231 25.16 0.03 -25.34
N ALA A 232 25.62 -0.75 -26.33
CA ALA A 232 26.33 -1.99 -26.07
C ALA A 232 27.58 -1.73 -25.21
N ARG A 233 28.38 -0.72 -25.58
CA ARG A 233 29.56 -0.30 -24.79
C ARG A 233 29.19 0.16 -23.37
N LEU A 234 28.02 0.78 -23.20
CA LEU A 234 27.53 1.25 -21.91
C LEU A 234 27.05 0.09 -21.02
N LEU A 235 26.49 -0.97 -21.60
CA LEU A 235 26.16 -2.23 -20.92
C LEU A 235 27.41 -3.09 -20.62
N ASP A 236 28.47 -2.95 -21.41
CA ASP A 236 29.75 -3.66 -21.23
C ASP A 236 30.70 -2.96 -20.22
N LYS A 237 30.36 -1.75 -19.74
CA LYS A 237 31.15 -1.07 -18.70
C LYS A 237 31.08 -1.89 -17.40
N PRO A 238 32.21 -2.19 -16.74
CA PRO A 238 32.17 -2.77 -15.40
C PRO A 238 31.44 -1.81 -14.44
N PRO A 239 30.68 -2.31 -13.46
CA PRO A 239 30.00 -1.46 -12.49
C PRO A 239 31.06 -0.61 -11.75
N ASP A 240 31.01 0.71 -11.94
CA ASP A 240 31.92 1.63 -11.26
C ASP A 240 31.63 1.61 -9.75
N HIS A 241 32.60 1.15 -8.95
CA HIS A 241 32.49 1.10 -7.48
C HIS A 241 32.65 2.47 -6.79
N GLY A 242 32.57 3.59 -7.52
CA GLY A 242 32.99 4.92 -7.03
C GLY A 242 32.02 6.08 -7.23
N GLY A 243 30.89 5.88 -7.91
CA GLY A 243 29.86 6.92 -8.06
C GLY A 243 28.85 6.83 -6.92
N SER A 244 28.46 7.96 -6.33
CA SER A 244 27.32 8.03 -5.42
C SER A 244 26.06 7.56 -6.18
N GLU A 245 25.77 6.27 -6.11
CA GLU A 245 24.56 5.65 -6.64
C GLU A 245 23.39 6.25 -5.88
N ASP A 246 22.69 7.22 -6.45
CA ASP A 246 21.39 7.64 -5.93
C ASP A 246 20.33 6.67 -6.50
N PRO A 247 19.92 5.62 -5.76
CA PRO A 247 18.90 4.68 -6.23
C PRO A 247 17.55 5.38 -6.51
N LEU A 248 17.35 6.61 -6.03
CA LEU A 248 16.16 7.43 -6.30
C LEU A 248 16.18 8.09 -7.68
N TRP A 249 17.28 8.09 -8.41
CA TRP A 249 17.40 8.90 -9.62
C TRP A 249 16.39 8.52 -10.73
N PRO A 250 16.12 7.23 -11.02
CA PRO A 250 15.03 6.84 -11.93
C PRO A 250 13.66 7.33 -11.46
N TRP A 251 13.44 7.36 -10.14
CA TRP A 251 12.19 7.78 -9.49
C TRP A 251 11.99 9.30 -9.52
N LYS A 252 13.04 10.09 -9.27
CA LYS A 252 13.03 11.55 -9.42
C LYS A 252 12.67 11.98 -10.84
N ARG A 253 13.16 11.25 -11.84
CA ARG A 253 12.75 11.45 -13.24
C ARG A 253 11.30 11.08 -13.49
N ALA A 254 10.79 10.01 -12.88
CA ALA A 254 9.37 9.65 -12.98
C ALA A 254 8.47 10.76 -12.41
N ALA A 255 8.85 11.36 -11.28
CA ALA A 255 8.16 12.52 -10.69
C ALA A 255 8.08 13.70 -11.68
N SER A 256 9.16 13.98 -12.41
CA SER A 256 9.18 15.04 -13.43
C SER A 256 8.25 14.75 -14.61
N ARG A 257 8.09 13.46 -14.99
CA ARG A 257 7.15 13.03 -16.05
C ARG A 257 5.70 13.05 -15.60
N HIS A 258 5.43 12.70 -14.34
CA HIS A 258 4.10 12.75 -13.73
C HIS A 258 3.45 14.14 -13.91
N ILE A 259 4.20 15.20 -13.63
CA ILE A 259 3.76 16.59 -13.76
C ILE A 259 3.39 16.94 -15.23
N ALA A 260 4.11 16.39 -16.21
CA ALA A 260 3.91 16.69 -17.63
C ALA A 260 2.84 15.82 -18.33
N HIS A 261 2.44 14.69 -17.74
CA HIS A 261 1.54 13.71 -18.38
C HIS A 261 0.16 13.59 -17.72
N CYS A 262 -0.13 14.43 -16.71
CA CYS A 262 -1.37 14.40 -15.96
C CYS A 262 -2.35 15.52 -16.41
N PRO A 263 -3.23 15.28 -17.41
CA PRO A 263 -4.38 16.15 -17.66
C PRO A 263 -5.41 16.11 -16.51
N CYS A 264 -5.30 15.13 -15.60
CA CYS A 264 -6.19 14.90 -14.45
C CYS A 264 -5.77 15.67 -13.19
N CYS A 265 -4.77 16.54 -13.28
CA CYS A 265 -4.26 17.29 -12.13
C CYS A 265 -5.08 18.57 -11.84
N ASN A 266 -5.97 18.97 -12.76
CA ASN A 266 -6.90 20.10 -12.59
C ASN A 266 -8.35 19.68 -12.31
N GLU A 267 -8.72 18.43 -12.56
CA GLU A 267 -10.01 17.85 -12.14
C GLU A 267 -9.68 16.67 -11.24
N GLY A 268 -9.92 16.82 -9.94
CA GLY A 268 -9.55 15.84 -8.92
C GLY A 268 -9.83 14.41 -9.37
N LEU A 269 -8.82 13.53 -9.23
CA LEU A 269 -8.87 12.11 -9.59
C LEU A 269 -10.31 11.60 -9.44
N PRO A 270 -10.99 11.13 -10.50
CA PRO A 270 -12.41 10.74 -10.42
C PRO A 270 -12.67 9.54 -9.51
N PHE A 271 -11.64 9.06 -8.80
CA PHE A 271 -11.58 7.74 -8.22
C PHE A 271 -10.82 7.76 -6.90
N LYS A 272 -11.56 7.69 -5.79
CA LYS A 272 -11.03 7.59 -4.43
C LYS A 272 -10.50 6.17 -4.20
N HIS A 273 -9.19 5.98 -4.17
CA HIS A 273 -8.51 4.69 -3.93
C HIS A 273 -8.50 4.27 -2.45
N THR A 274 -9.58 4.61 -1.73
CA THR A 274 -9.70 4.43 -0.28
C THR A 274 -9.44 3.00 0.19
N ASN A 275 -9.71 1.98 -0.63
CA ASN A 275 -9.55 0.58 -0.22
C ASN A 275 -8.08 0.15 -0.03
N LEU A 276 -7.17 0.56 -0.93
CA LEU A 276 -5.74 0.24 -0.79
C LEU A 276 -5.16 0.92 0.45
N LEU A 277 -5.48 2.21 0.58
CA LEU A 277 -5.05 3.04 1.69
C LEU A 277 -5.57 2.49 3.03
N ASN A 278 -6.81 2.00 3.04
CA ASN A 278 -7.39 1.35 4.21
C ASN A 278 -6.65 0.06 4.58
N TRP A 279 -6.29 -0.80 3.62
CA TRP A 279 -5.57 -2.05 3.92
C TRP A 279 -4.19 -1.77 4.51
N THR A 280 -3.45 -0.86 3.89
CA THR A 280 -2.14 -0.42 4.38
C THR A 280 -2.22 0.15 5.80
N LEU A 281 -3.25 0.97 6.05
CA LEU A 281 -3.50 1.53 7.37
C LEU A 281 -3.92 0.45 8.36
N GLN A 282 -4.69 -0.55 7.93
CA GLN A 282 -5.05 -1.72 8.75
C GLN A 282 -3.83 -2.54 9.13
N ASP A 283 -2.88 -2.79 8.23
CA ASP A 283 -1.66 -3.54 8.55
C ASP A 283 -0.80 -2.80 9.59
N THR A 284 -0.71 -1.47 9.45
CA THR A 284 -0.07 -0.61 10.45
C THR A 284 -0.77 -0.73 11.82
N ILE A 285 -2.11 -0.64 11.83
CA ILE A 285 -2.92 -0.77 13.04
C ILE A 285 -2.79 -2.18 13.65
N HIS A 286 -2.78 -3.23 12.83
CA HIS A 286 -2.60 -4.62 13.25
C HIS A 286 -1.28 -4.78 14.02
N GLY A 287 -0.19 -4.20 13.49
CA GLY A 287 1.10 -4.15 14.18
C GLY A 287 1.00 -3.54 15.58
N PHE A 288 0.25 -2.45 15.77
CA PHE A 288 0.04 -1.85 17.10
C PHE A 288 -0.76 -2.75 18.04
N TYR A 289 -1.76 -3.48 17.53
CA TYR A 289 -2.50 -4.46 18.33
C TYR A 289 -1.60 -5.61 18.78
N LEU A 290 -0.74 -6.14 17.91
CA LEU A 290 0.22 -7.17 18.28
C LEU A 290 1.20 -6.69 19.35
N GLN A 291 1.71 -5.45 19.20
CA GLN A 291 2.57 -4.83 20.22
C GLN A 291 1.85 -4.65 21.56
N ALA A 292 0.61 -4.15 21.55
CA ALA A 292 -0.19 -3.98 22.76
C ALA A 292 -0.48 -5.33 23.45
N LEU A 293 -0.81 -6.37 22.67
CA LEU A 293 -1.01 -7.73 23.18
C LEU A 293 0.25 -8.29 23.85
N GLY A 294 1.43 -8.05 23.27
CA GLY A 294 2.71 -8.43 23.88
C GLY A 294 3.04 -7.69 25.18
N ARG A 295 2.47 -6.50 25.38
CA ARG A 295 2.70 -5.67 26.56
C ARG A 295 1.72 -5.92 27.71
N LEU A 296 0.51 -6.41 27.44
CA LEU A 296 -0.46 -6.73 28.50
C LEU A 296 -0.05 -8.01 29.27
N PRO A 297 -0.32 -8.12 30.59
CA PRO A 297 -0.03 -9.33 31.34
C PRO A 297 -0.83 -10.53 30.80
N ALA A 298 -0.16 -11.62 30.43
CA ALA A 298 -0.79 -12.75 29.75
C ALA A 298 -1.95 -13.39 30.54
N GLY A 299 -1.81 -13.54 31.86
CA GLY A 299 -2.86 -14.11 32.72
C GLY A 299 -4.12 -13.24 32.80
N GLU A 300 -3.94 -11.92 32.96
CA GLU A 300 -5.05 -10.95 32.99
C GLU A 300 -5.68 -10.78 31.60
N LEU A 301 -4.89 -10.89 30.53
CA LEU A 301 -5.42 -10.86 29.17
C LEU A 301 -6.41 -12.01 28.92
N ARG A 302 -6.05 -13.23 29.33
CA ARG A 302 -6.89 -14.44 29.19
C ARG A 302 -8.16 -14.35 30.04
N SER A 303 -8.02 -13.96 31.31
CA SER A 303 -9.12 -14.01 32.29
C SER A 303 -10.00 -12.77 32.34
N ARG A 304 -9.49 -11.59 31.95
CA ARG A 304 -10.10 -10.29 32.25
C ARG A 304 -10.13 -9.33 31.04
N PHE A 305 -8.99 -9.05 30.41
CA PHE A 305 -8.89 -7.98 29.42
C PHE A 305 -9.34 -8.33 28.00
N HIS A 306 -9.54 -9.61 27.66
CA HIS A 306 -10.09 -9.99 26.35
C HIS A 306 -11.40 -9.22 26.03
N ARG A 307 -12.28 -9.02 27.02
CA ARG A 307 -13.56 -8.33 26.85
C ARG A 307 -13.34 -6.84 26.64
N SER A 308 -12.54 -6.21 27.50
CA SER A 308 -12.33 -4.76 27.44
C SER A 308 -11.54 -4.35 26.20
N LEU A 309 -10.53 -5.15 25.81
CA LEU A 309 -9.76 -4.93 24.58
C LEU A 309 -10.68 -4.94 23.34
N LEU A 310 -11.51 -5.98 23.18
CA LEU A 310 -12.38 -6.13 22.02
C LEU A 310 -13.54 -5.11 21.99
N LYS A 311 -13.95 -4.59 23.15
CA LYS A 311 -15.04 -3.61 23.25
C LYS A 311 -14.57 -2.16 23.14
N ALA A 312 -13.40 -1.86 23.68
CA ALA A 312 -12.99 -0.49 23.94
C ALA A 312 -11.51 -0.20 23.72
N GLY A 313 -10.65 -1.22 23.59
CA GLY A 313 -9.21 -1.09 23.36
C GLY A 313 -8.85 -0.56 21.98
N HIS A 314 -9.30 0.67 21.68
CA HIS A 314 -9.10 1.35 20.41
C HIS A 314 -7.78 2.11 20.39
N CYS A 315 -7.18 2.28 19.21
CA CYS A 315 -5.87 2.95 19.07
C CYS A 315 -5.93 4.48 18.91
N TYR A 316 -7.13 5.07 18.76
CA TYR A 316 -7.28 6.53 18.79
C TYR A 316 -7.21 7.07 20.22
N GLY A 317 -6.65 8.27 20.37
CA GLY A 317 -6.47 8.93 21.65
C GLY A 317 -5.32 9.94 21.61
N PRO A 318 -5.02 10.58 22.76
CA PRO A 318 -3.97 11.59 22.87
C PRO A 318 -2.56 11.00 23.06
N LEU A 319 -2.41 9.68 23.12
CA LEU A 319 -1.10 9.00 23.24
C LEU A 319 -0.69 8.33 21.92
N ASP A 320 0.45 7.66 21.90
CA ASP A 320 0.81 6.76 20.80
C ASP A 320 -0.22 5.61 20.66
N PRO A 321 -0.38 5.02 19.46
CA PRO A 321 -1.39 4.01 19.20
C PRO A 321 -1.36 2.80 20.15
N VAL A 322 -0.18 2.35 20.59
CA VAL A 322 -0.03 1.18 21.48
C VAL A 322 -0.48 1.55 22.89
N SER A 323 -0.02 2.69 23.41
CA SER A 323 -0.44 3.19 24.72
C SER A 323 -1.95 3.47 24.79
N ASN A 324 -2.55 4.00 23.72
CA ASN A 324 -4.00 4.17 23.63
C ASN A 324 -4.75 2.84 23.75
N ILE A 325 -4.30 1.78 23.06
CA ILE A 325 -4.92 0.45 23.14
C ILE A 325 -4.89 -0.06 24.59
N ILE A 326 -3.73 0.04 25.25
CA ILE A 326 -3.53 -0.44 26.63
C ILE A 326 -4.39 0.35 27.61
N VAL A 327 -4.32 1.69 27.57
CA VAL A 327 -5.07 2.57 28.48
C VAL A 327 -6.57 2.38 28.31
N ASN A 328 -7.07 2.38 27.07
CA ASN A 328 -8.49 2.21 26.81
C ASN A 328 -8.99 0.83 27.28
N THR A 329 -8.16 -0.21 27.15
CA THR A 329 -8.44 -1.57 27.64
C THR A 329 -8.54 -1.62 29.16
N ILE A 330 -7.57 -1.04 29.88
CA ILE A 330 -7.52 -1.05 31.35
C ILE A 330 -8.63 -0.16 31.93
N TRP A 331 -8.81 1.04 31.39
CA TRP A 331 -9.87 1.96 31.81
C TRP A 331 -11.26 1.33 31.66
N TYR A 332 -11.56 0.75 30.50
CA TYR A 332 -12.89 0.20 30.26
C TYR A 332 -13.18 -0.98 31.18
N ASP A 333 -12.17 -1.80 31.48
CA ASP A 333 -12.31 -2.88 32.45
C ASP A 333 -12.58 -2.35 33.87
N ALA A 334 -11.86 -1.32 34.32
CA ALA A 334 -12.03 -0.71 35.64
C ALA A 334 -13.39 0.00 35.78
N ALA A 335 -13.79 0.78 34.76
CA ALA A 335 -15.03 1.55 34.76
C ALA A 335 -16.29 0.69 34.52
N PHE A 336 -16.15 -0.43 33.80
CA PHE A 336 -17.26 -1.31 33.41
C PHE A 336 -16.91 -2.79 33.64
N PRO A 337 -16.73 -3.21 34.91
CA PRO A 337 -16.26 -4.55 35.25
C PRO A 337 -17.20 -5.65 34.72
N PRO A 338 -16.66 -6.81 34.31
CA PRO A 338 -17.46 -7.91 33.78
C PRO A 338 -18.37 -8.52 34.85
N THR A 339 -19.60 -8.89 34.45
CA THR A 339 -20.58 -9.56 35.33
C THR A 339 -20.30 -11.06 35.49
N ALA A 340 -19.55 -11.65 34.57
CA ALA A 340 -19.15 -13.05 34.59
C ALA A 340 -17.69 -13.18 34.14
N MET A 341 -16.92 -14.03 34.81
CA MET A 341 -15.57 -14.38 34.40
C MET A 341 -15.63 -15.38 33.24
N LEU A 342 -14.93 -15.05 32.16
CA LEU A 342 -14.71 -15.93 31.01
C LEU A 342 -13.21 -16.02 30.82
N GLU A 343 -12.65 -17.22 30.86
CA GLU A 343 -11.26 -17.42 30.51
C GLU A 343 -11.16 -17.79 29.02
N LEU A 344 -10.37 -17.04 28.27
CA LEU A 344 -10.13 -17.29 26.85
C LEU A 344 -8.66 -17.54 26.61
N ASP A 345 -8.36 -18.67 25.97
CA ASP A 345 -6.99 -19.05 25.65
C ASP A 345 -6.35 -18.18 24.56
N MET A 346 -7.17 -17.69 23.63
CA MET A 346 -6.71 -16.92 22.48
C MET A 346 -7.80 -15.95 22.01
N ILE A 347 -7.38 -14.77 21.56
CA ILE A 347 -8.26 -13.83 20.84
C ILE A 347 -8.27 -14.25 19.37
N GLY A 348 -9.45 -14.60 18.84
CA GLY A 348 -9.60 -14.98 17.44
C GLY A 348 -9.25 -13.85 16.48
N THR A 349 -8.64 -14.20 15.34
CA THR A 349 -8.21 -13.25 14.29
C THR A 349 -9.35 -12.38 13.78
N GLU A 350 -10.57 -12.92 13.64
CA GLU A 350 -11.75 -12.14 13.24
C GLU A 350 -12.16 -11.09 14.29
N SER A 351 -12.00 -11.41 15.58
CA SER A 351 -12.32 -10.48 16.66
C SER A 351 -11.29 -9.35 16.72
N LEU A 352 -10.02 -9.70 16.51
CA LEU A 352 -8.94 -8.72 16.41
C LEU A 352 -9.13 -7.81 15.20
N HIS A 353 -9.38 -8.38 14.02
CA HIS A 353 -9.67 -7.62 12.81
C HIS A 353 -10.87 -6.69 12.96
N ARG A 354 -11.87 -7.08 13.76
CA ARG A 354 -13.04 -6.23 14.05
C ARG A 354 -12.65 -4.99 14.87
N VAL A 355 -11.83 -5.14 15.91
CA VAL A 355 -11.42 -4.00 16.74
C VAL A 355 -10.44 -3.08 16.00
N GLU A 356 -9.55 -3.64 15.17
CA GLU A 356 -8.68 -2.90 14.26
C GLU A 356 -9.47 -2.01 13.29
N ASN A 357 -10.47 -2.58 12.62
CA ASN A 357 -11.36 -1.83 11.73
C ASN A 357 -12.06 -0.69 12.45
N ARG A 358 -12.60 -0.95 13.65
CA ARG A 358 -13.26 0.08 14.48
C ARG A 358 -12.30 1.21 14.81
N SER A 359 -11.05 0.90 15.11
CA SER A 359 -10.02 1.90 15.36
C SER A 359 -9.69 2.73 14.12
N LEU A 360 -9.60 2.14 12.93
CA LEU A 360 -9.43 2.87 11.67
C LEU A 360 -10.56 3.87 11.44
N TYR A 361 -11.82 3.43 11.57
CA TYR A 361 -12.97 4.33 11.39
C TYR A 361 -13.06 5.38 12.50
N GLY A 362 -12.63 5.05 13.72
CA GLY A 362 -12.50 5.99 14.82
C GLY A 362 -11.53 7.13 14.49
N LEU A 363 -10.30 6.77 14.08
CA LEU A 363 -9.27 7.72 13.66
C LEU A 363 -9.73 8.61 12.49
N ALA A 364 -10.30 8.01 11.44
CA ALA A 364 -10.75 8.77 10.27
C ALA A 364 -11.93 9.70 10.60
N SER A 365 -12.88 9.23 11.43
CA SER A 365 -14.03 10.05 11.85
C SER A 365 -13.61 11.17 12.80
N PHE A 366 -12.57 10.98 13.61
CA PHE A 366 -11.96 12.05 14.40
C PHE A 366 -11.51 13.18 13.48
N LEU A 367 -10.64 12.90 12.50
CA LEU A 367 -10.08 13.92 11.62
C LEU A 367 -11.15 14.59 10.77
N CYS A 368 -12.10 13.83 10.20
CA CYS A 368 -13.17 14.42 9.41
C CYS A 368 -14.14 15.29 10.21
N THR A 369 -14.31 15.00 11.51
CA THR A 369 -15.11 15.82 12.43
C THR A 369 -14.33 17.06 12.86
N ARG A 370 -13.04 16.89 13.16
CA ARG A 370 -12.13 17.97 13.57
C ARG A 370 -11.92 18.99 12.44
N TYR A 371 -11.89 18.53 11.19
CA TYR A 371 -11.61 19.31 9.98
C TYR A 371 -12.67 19.06 8.90
N HIS A 372 -13.63 19.96 8.76
CA HIS A 372 -14.77 19.85 7.85
C HIS A 372 -14.39 19.99 6.37
N TYR A 373 -13.21 20.50 6.04
CA TYR A 373 -12.72 20.42 4.67
C TYR A 373 -12.24 19.01 4.29
N MET A 374 -11.93 18.17 5.30
CA MET A 374 -11.33 16.85 5.09
C MET A 374 -12.39 15.78 4.86
N ASP A 375 -12.35 15.13 3.70
CA ASP A 375 -13.14 13.93 3.43
C ASP A 375 -12.44 12.66 3.95
N PHE A 376 -13.16 11.53 3.97
CA PHE A 376 -12.62 10.26 4.47
C PHE A 376 -11.32 9.83 3.76
N HIS A 377 -11.21 10.10 2.46
CA HIS A 377 -10.01 9.72 1.71
C HIS A 377 -8.81 10.57 2.13
N GLN A 378 -9.00 11.88 2.30
CA GLN A 378 -7.97 12.77 2.81
C GLN A 378 -7.57 12.43 4.25
N ALA A 379 -8.53 12.06 5.11
CA ALA A 379 -8.25 11.63 6.48
C ALA A 379 -7.41 10.35 6.52
N VAL A 380 -7.74 9.32 5.74
CA VAL A 380 -6.95 8.09 5.66
C VAL A 380 -5.53 8.36 5.15
N ARG A 381 -5.38 9.26 4.16
CA ARG A 381 -4.05 9.68 3.69
C ARG A 381 -3.24 10.41 4.76
N CYS A 382 -3.89 11.29 5.52
CA CYS A 382 -3.28 11.96 6.67
C CYS A 382 -2.74 10.93 7.67
N LEU A 383 -3.57 9.95 8.01
CA LEU A 383 -3.24 8.91 8.97
C LEU A 383 -2.09 8.02 8.48
N LEU A 384 -2.04 7.65 7.20
CA LEU A 384 -0.91 6.90 6.64
C LEU A 384 0.41 7.67 6.77
N GLN A 385 0.41 8.96 6.46
CA GLN A 385 1.61 9.81 6.63
C GLN A 385 2.03 9.96 8.10
N ALA A 386 1.06 9.85 9.00
CA ALA A 386 1.25 9.92 10.45
C ALA A 386 1.42 8.54 11.13
N ASP A 387 1.60 7.44 10.37
CA ASP A 387 1.73 6.08 10.90
C ASP A 387 0.56 5.67 11.83
N ALA A 388 -0.66 6.04 11.45
CA ALA A 388 -1.90 5.94 12.23
C ALA A 388 -1.86 6.61 13.62
N ASN A 389 -0.87 7.46 13.88
CA ASN A 389 -0.74 8.19 15.14
C ASN A 389 -1.51 9.51 15.06
N LEU A 390 -2.60 9.61 15.82
CA LEU A 390 -3.48 10.77 15.82
C LEU A 390 -2.79 12.06 16.28
N VAL A 391 -1.83 11.95 17.20
CA VAL A 391 -1.00 13.07 17.67
C VAL A 391 -0.14 13.65 16.55
N LEU A 392 0.34 12.80 15.63
CA LEU A 392 1.10 13.26 14.47
C LEU A 392 0.19 13.75 13.34
N ALA A 393 -1.04 13.23 13.27
CA ALA A 393 -2.02 13.58 12.24
C ALA A 393 -2.77 14.89 12.51
N ASP A 394 -3.02 15.24 13.78
CA ASP A 394 -3.66 16.50 14.20
C ASP A 394 -2.61 17.41 14.90
N PRO A 395 -2.10 18.45 14.22
CA PRO A 395 -1.14 19.39 14.79
C PRO A 395 -1.67 20.20 15.99
N ASN A 396 -2.99 20.25 16.17
CA ASN A 396 -3.68 20.99 17.23
C ASN A 396 -4.17 20.06 18.35
N LEU A 397 -3.76 18.79 18.34
CA LEU A 397 -4.02 17.86 19.42
C LEU A 397 -2.91 18.00 20.48
N ASP A 398 -3.22 18.66 21.59
CA ASP A 398 -2.29 18.85 22.70
C ASP A 398 -1.85 17.51 23.30
N THR A 399 -0.55 17.23 23.30
CA THR A 399 0.04 16.03 23.91
C THR A 399 0.23 16.17 25.42
N CYS A 400 0.06 15.08 26.16
CA CYS A 400 0.83 14.88 27.41
C CYS A 400 2.30 14.75 27.04
N ALA A 401 3.15 15.58 27.63
CA ALA A 401 4.45 15.90 27.09
C ALA A 401 5.48 14.81 27.44
N ALA A 402 5.57 13.75 26.63
CA ALA A 402 6.70 12.82 26.70
C ALA A 402 6.94 12.03 25.39
N VAL A 403 7.24 12.71 24.27
CA VAL A 403 7.99 12.05 23.18
C VAL A 403 9.10 12.97 22.66
N PRO A 404 10.24 13.10 23.36
CA PRO A 404 11.46 13.54 22.72
C PRO A 404 12.08 12.32 22.02
N SER A 405 11.69 12.02 20.77
CA SER A 405 12.46 11.26 19.76
C SER A 405 11.58 10.77 18.60
N LEU A 406 11.17 11.66 17.70
CA LEU A 406 10.93 11.32 16.28
C LEU A 406 10.97 12.58 15.39
N ARG A 407 11.71 13.61 15.82
CA ARG A 407 12.24 14.65 14.93
C ARG A 407 13.52 14.13 14.28
N ILE A 408 13.44 13.05 13.50
CA ILE A 408 14.51 12.64 12.61
C ILE A 408 13.98 12.74 11.18
N GLU A 409 14.72 13.51 10.37
CA GLU A 409 14.63 13.64 8.91
C GLU A 409 13.52 14.52 8.33
N GLY A 410 13.59 15.82 8.65
CA GLY A 410 12.96 16.90 7.88
C GLY A 410 13.45 17.07 6.43
N GLN A 411 14.22 16.13 5.88
CA GLN A 411 14.71 16.16 4.48
C GLN A 411 13.95 15.20 3.55
N ALA A 412 13.31 14.13 4.07
CA ALA A 412 12.51 13.21 3.25
C ALA A 412 11.10 13.76 2.90
N LEU A 413 10.64 14.80 3.62
CA LEU A 413 9.31 15.40 3.45
C LEU A 413 9.17 16.30 2.21
N GLN A 414 10.27 16.64 1.52
CA GLN A 414 10.21 17.55 0.35
C GLN A 414 9.70 16.89 -0.92
N PHE A 415 9.89 15.57 -1.10
CA PHE A 415 9.52 14.92 -2.36
C PHE A 415 8.03 14.54 -2.46
N GLY A 416 7.32 14.40 -1.33
CA GLY A 416 5.89 14.04 -1.32
C GLY A 416 4.93 15.18 -0.95
N ALA A 417 5.34 16.12 -0.09
CA ALA A 417 4.44 17.15 0.43
C ALA A 417 4.20 18.31 -0.56
N ALA A 418 5.20 18.65 -1.37
CA ALA A 418 5.10 19.70 -2.38
C ALA A 418 4.22 19.29 -3.58
N ALA A 419 4.17 17.99 -3.92
CA ALA A 419 3.45 17.49 -5.08
C ALA A 419 1.91 17.47 -4.92
N LEU A 420 1.38 17.66 -3.70
CA LEU A 420 -0.05 17.45 -3.39
C LEU A 420 -0.69 18.59 -2.58
N GLY A 421 -0.03 19.74 -2.43
CA GLY A 421 -0.63 20.95 -1.82
C GLY A 421 -0.81 20.91 -0.29
N TRP A 422 -0.07 20.06 0.43
CA TRP A 422 -0.22 19.86 1.88
C TRP A 422 0.49 20.88 2.76
N VAL A 423 1.13 21.89 2.17
CA VAL A 423 1.85 22.92 2.95
C VAL A 423 0.88 23.88 3.66
N ASP A 424 -0.36 24.03 3.17
CA ASP A 424 -1.36 24.95 3.76
C ASP A 424 -2.23 24.35 4.88
N ALA A 425 -2.48 23.03 4.88
CA ALA A 425 -3.44 22.40 5.80
C ALA A 425 -2.98 22.38 7.28
N ARG A 426 -1.66 22.46 7.54
CA ARG A 426 -1.09 22.44 8.90
C ARG A 426 -1.32 23.74 9.69
N TYR A 427 -1.88 24.77 9.06
CA TYR A 427 -2.11 26.09 9.66
C TYR A 427 -3.59 26.47 9.79
N GLN A 428 -4.52 25.59 9.40
CA GLN A 428 -5.95 25.85 9.58
C GLN A 428 -6.42 25.48 10.98
N ALA A 429 -7.15 26.41 11.61
CA ALA A 429 -7.80 26.16 12.88
C ALA A 429 -8.86 25.04 12.73
N PRO A 430 -9.01 24.15 13.71
CA PRO A 430 -10.01 23.09 13.67
C PRO A 430 -11.44 23.65 13.74
N ASP A 431 -12.36 23.02 13.02
CA ASP A 431 -13.77 23.45 12.92
C ASP A 431 -14.60 23.05 14.16
N THR A 432 -14.26 21.94 14.81
CA THR A 432 -14.96 21.44 16.00
C THR A 432 -14.00 21.14 17.13
N GLY A 433 -14.49 21.07 18.37
CA GLY A 433 -13.66 20.77 19.55
C GLY A 433 -13.16 19.31 19.60
N VAL A 434 -12.08 19.10 20.37
CA VAL A 434 -11.44 17.77 20.56
C VAL A 434 -12.44 16.75 21.15
N GLN A 435 -13.29 17.18 22.08
CA GLN A 435 -14.29 16.31 22.71
C GLN A 435 -15.31 15.78 21.69
N GLN A 436 -15.81 16.64 20.80
CA GLN A 436 -16.73 16.25 19.72
C GLN A 436 -16.05 15.29 18.73
N ALA A 437 -14.78 15.54 18.40
CA ALA A 437 -14.02 14.66 17.53
C ALA A 437 -13.80 13.27 18.16
N PHE A 438 -13.51 13.18 19.47
CA PHE A 438 -13.44 11.90 20.16
C PHE A 438 -14.80 11.21 20.31
N LEU A 439 -15.88 11.97 20.49
CA LEU A 439 -17.24 11.42 20.47
C LEU A 439 -17.56 10.79 19.10
N ALA A 440 -17.19 11.46 18.01
CA ALA A 440 -17.32 10.91 16.66
C ALA A 440 -16.49 9.63 16.49
N ALA A 441 -15.24 9.64 16.96
CA ALA A 441 -14.35 8.49 16.92
C ALA A 441 -14.94 7.29 17.66
N ALA A 442 -15.39 7.48 18.91
CA ALA A 442 -15.98 6.45 19.74
C ALA A 442 -17.30 5.90 19.15
N THR A 443 -18.10 6.78 18.55
CA THR A 443 -19.34 6.38 17.86
C THR A 443 -19.04 5.57 16.60
N ALA A 444 -18.05 5.97 15.80
CA ALA A 444 -17.60 5.23 14.61
C ALA A 444 -17.02 3.86 14.97
N ALA A 445 -16.29 3.79 16.08
CA ALA A 445 -15.69 2.58 16.62
C ALA A 445 -16.69 1.65 17.32
N HIS A 446 -17.95 2.05 17.44
CA HIS A 446 -19.00 1.31 18.16
C HIS A 446 -18.63 1.05 19.63
N HIS A 447 -18.03 2.04 20.29
CA HIS A 447 -17.75 1.99 21.72
C HIS A 447 -19.08 1.85 22.50
N PRO A 448 -19.16 1.02 23.55
CA PRO A 448 -20.41 0.81 24.30
C PRO A 448 -20.96 2.05 25.01
N ASN A 449 -20.10 3.02 25.31
CA ASN A 449 -20.47 4.32 25.89
C ASN A 449 -19.58 5.42 25.29
N PRO A 450 -19.94 5.98 24.13
CA PRO A 450 -19.09 6.95 23.41
C PRO A 450 -18.78 8.21 24.21
N ASP A 451 -19.75 8.74 24.96
CA ASP A 451 -19.58 9.95 25.77
C ASP A 451 -18.56 9.75 26.90
N ALA A 452 -18.63 8.62 27.61
CA ALA A 452 -17.65 8.30 28.66
C ALA A 452 -16.23 8.19 28.09
N GLN A 453 -16.08 7.62 26.90
CA GLN A 453 -14.78 7.52 26.24
C GLN A 453 -14.27 8.89 25.77
N ALA A 454 -15.12 9.72 25.19
CA ALA A 454 -14.75 11.08 24.80
C ALA A 454 -14.32 11.92 26.00
N ASN A 455 -15.03 11.78 27.13
CA ASN A 455 -14.65 12.43 28.38
C ASN A 455 -13.28 11.94 28.84
N LEU A 456 -13.02 10.63 28.92
CA LEU A 456 -11.71 10.09 29.28
C LEU A 456 -10.57 10.69 28.45
N LEU A 457 -10.72 10.67 27.13
CA LEU A 457 -9.68 11.10 26.18
C LEU A 457 -9.47 12.62 26.19
N THR A 458 -10.48 13.40 26.60
CA THR A 458 -10.38 14.86 26.71
C THR A 458 -9.92 15.34 28.09
N SER A 459 -10.22 14.60 29.16
CA SER A 459 -10.13 15.12 30.54
C SER A 459 -8.77 14.98 31.22
N CYS A 460 -7.76 14.38 30.57
CA CYS A 460 -6.70 13.71 31.33
C CYS A 460 -5.27 14.12 31.03
N LYS A 461 -4.96 15.42 30.90
CA LYS A 461 -3.54 15.84 30.82
C LYS A 461 -2.75 15.47 32.10
N ALA A 462 -3.36 15.70 33.26
CA ALA A 462 -2.75 15.44 34.57
C ALA A 462 -2.70 13.95 34.96
N MET A 463 -3.67 13.15 34.52
CA MET A 463 -3.71 11.71 34.81
C MET A 463 -2.81 10.88 33.88
N MET A 464 -2.57 11.37 32.66
CA MET A 464 -1.81 10.63 31.66
C MET A 464 -0.30 10.78 31.79
N GLU A 465 0.23 11.83 32.43
CA GLU A 465 1.67 11.94 32.73
C GLU A 465 2.17 10.76 33.62
N PRO A 466 1.56 10.46 34.78
CA PRO A 466 1.94 9.28 35.56
C PRO A 466 1.68 7.95 34.84
N ALA A 467 0.61 7.88 34.03
CA ALA A 467 0.30 6.67 33.25
C ALA A 467 1.34 6.43 32.16
N LEU A 468 1.83 7.49 31.51
CA LEU A 468 2.90 7.41 30.50
C LEU A 468 4.19 6.89 31.09
N ALA A 469 4.56 7.31 32.31
CA ALA A 469 5.74 6.79 33.00
C ALA A 469 5.65 5.26 33.22
N LEU A 470 4.46 4.73 33.53
CA LEU A 470 4.23 3.28 33.66
C LEU A 470 4.24 2.56 32.29
N LEU A 471 3.94 3.29 31.22
CA LEU A 471 3.95 2.78 29.85
C LEU A 471 5.29 3.02 29.13
N GLN A 472 6.32 3.53 29.82
CA GLN A 472 7.65 3.66 29.22
C GLN A 472 8.31 2.30 29.02
N GLY A 473 8.83 2.06 27.81
CA GLY A 473 9.53 0.83 27.44
C GLY A 473 8.65 -0.20 26.70
N CYS A 474 9.30 -1.23 26.15
CA CYS A 474 8.67 -2.27 25.35
C CYS A 474 8.39 -3.57 26.14
N SER A 475 8.63 -3.57 27.45
CA SER A 475 8.42 -4.75 28.30
C SER A 475 6.95 -4.99 28.60
N GLN A 476 6.64 -6.24 28.95
CA GLN A 476 5.34 -6.60 29.48
C GLN A 476 5.09 -5.87 30.81
N LEU A 477 3.89 -5.33 30.98
CA LEU A 477 3.44 -4.70 32.21
C LEU A 477 3.27 -5.75 33.31
N SER A 478 3.60 -5.39 34.55
CA SER A 478 3.25 -6.21 35.70
C SER A 478 1.80 -5.99 36.11
N SER A 479 1.22 -6.93 36.86
CA SER A 479 -0.10 -6.75 37.49
C SER A 479 -0.16 -5.51 38.39
N GLN A 480 0.96 -5.14 39.02
CA GLN A 480 1.03 -3.94 39.84
C GLN A 480 0.95 -2.66 39.00
N ASP A 481 1.59 -2.63 37.83
CA ASP A 481 1.51 -1.49 36.91
C ASP A 481 0.10 -1.31 36.39
N VAL A 482 -0.56 -2.42 36.02
CA VAL A 482 -1.94 -2.42 35.57
C VAL A 482 -2.90 -1.95 36.66
N GLN A 483 -2.70 -2.37 37.91
CA GLN A 483 -3.51 -1.89 39.04
C GLN A 483 -3.32 -0.40 39.29
N ARG A 484 -2.07 0.11 39.20
CA ARG A 484 -1.78 1.55 39.30
C ARG A 484 -2.44 2.34 38.18
N LEU A 485 -2.35 1.85 36.94
CA LEU A 485 -3.03 2.44 35.78
C LEU A 485 -4.54 2.49 35.99
N ALA A 486 -5.16 1.41 36.44
CA ALA A 486 -6.60 1.38 36.71
C ALA A 486 -7.02 2.42 37.77
N MET A 487 -6.24 2.57 38.86
CA MET A 487 -6.50 3.58 39.89
C MET A 487 -6.36 5.02 39.36
N LEU A 488 -5.35 5.28 38.52
CA LEU A 488 -5.14 6.61 37.92
C LEU A 488 -6.25 6.97 36.92
N LEU A 489 -6.71 6.01 36.12
CA LEU A 489 -7.70 6.20 35.07
C LEU A 489 -9.14 6.20 35.60
N SER A 490 -9.38 5.69 36.81
CA SER A 490 -10.70 5.59 37.43
C SER A 490 -10.62 5.85 38.94
N PRO A 491 -10.32 7.10 39.37
CA PRO A 491 -10.13 7.44 40.79
C PRO A 491 -11.39 7.32 41.66
N GLY A 492 -12.56 7.01 41.06
CA GLY A 492 -13.86 6.99 41.72
C GLY A 492 -14.47 5.62 42.04
N SER A 493 -13.74 4.49 41.96
CA SER A 493 -14.34 3.16 42.23
C SER A 493 -13.81 2.49 43.52
N PRO A 494 -14.35 2.83 44.69
CA PRO A 494 -14.62 1.85 45.73
C PRO A 494 -16.05 1.32 45.52
N HIS A 495 -16.17 0.13 44.91
CA HIS A 495 -17.38 -0.69 44.91
C HIS A 495 -18.73 0.07 44.84
N GLY A 496 -19.07 0.70 43.71
CA GLY A 496 -20.40 1.27 43.58
C GLY A 496 -20.67 2.02 42.29
N CYS A 497 -21.69 1.55 41.57
CA CYS A 497 -22.48 2.29 40.59
C CYS A 497 -21.96 2.37 39.14
N GLY A 498 -22.38 1.36 38.37
CA GLY A 498 -22.77 1.47 36.97
C GLY A 498 -23.59 0.22 36.65
N LYS A 499 -24.83 0.35 36.17
CA LYS A 499 -25.61 -0.83 35.76
C LYS A 499 -24.78 -1.62 34.75
N PRO A 500 -24.49 -2.92 34.97
CA PRO A 500 -23.70 -3.69 34.03
C PRO A 500 -24.41 -3.69 32.67
N LEU A 501 -23.71 -3.20 31.63
CA LEU A 501 -24.23 -3.25 30.27
C LEU A 501 -24.39 -4.73 29.87
N PRO A 502 -25.54 -5.12 29.31
CA PRO A 502 -25.82 -6.51 28.96
C PRO A 502 -24.76 -7.09 28.01
N LEU A 503 -24.56 -8.41 28.10
CA LEU A 503 -23.74 -9.17 27.18
C LEU A 503 -24.34 -9.03 25.78
N LEU A 504 -23.64 -8.35 24.85
CA LEU A 504 -24.15 -8.17 23.50
C LEU A 504 -23.70 -9.32 22.59
N SER A 505 -24.69 -9.85 21.89
CA SER A 505 -24.62 -10.90 20.88
C SER A 505 -23.63 -10.53 19.76
N LEU A 506 -22.77 -11.48 19.40
CA LEU A 506 -21.86 -11.46 18.25
C LEU A 506 -22.53 -11.32 16.86
N LYS A 507 -23.83 -11.02 16.79
CA LYS A 507 -24.59 -10.87 15.54
C LYS A 507 -24.36 -9.51 14.89
N GLY A 508 -23.19 -9.41 14.25
CA GLY A 508 -22.79 -8.26 13.45
C GLY A 508 -22.63 -8.54 11.96
N TYR A 509 -23.11 -9.66 11.41
CA TYR A 509 -23.34 -9.92 9.97
C TYR A 509 -24.45 -10.97 9.83
N HIS A 510 -25.19 -10.96 8.71
CA HIS A 510 -26.26 -11.93 8.45
C HIS A 510 -25.67 -13.35 8.56
N LEU A 511 -26.16 -14.12 9.53
CA LEU A 511 -25.78 -15.51 9.79
C LEU A 511 -25.65 -16.32 8.49
N ARG A 512 -26.54 -16.05 7.53
CA ARG A 512 -26.58 -16.66 6.19
C ARG A 512 -25.30 -16.49 5.36
N GLU A 513 -24.64 -15.35 5.37
CA GLU A 513 -23.40 -15.13 4.59
C GLU A 513 -22.20 -15.86 5.20
N LEU A 514 -22.12 -15.88 6.53
CA LEU A 514 -21.13 -16.65 7.28
C LEU A 514 -21.36 -18.16 7.16
N THR A 515 -22.61 -18.62 7.22
CA THR A 515 -22.95 -20.03 6.97
C THR A 515 -22.64 -20.42 5.53
N ASN A 516 -22.85 -19.52 4.55
CA ASN A 516 -22.51 -19.78 3.15
C ASN A 516 -20.99 -19.83 2.91
N MET A 517 -20.21 -18.93 3.53
CA MET A 517 -18.75 -18.98 3.49
C MET A 517 -18.22 -20.22 4.20
N HIS A 518 -18.72 -20.53 5.39
CA HIS A 518 -18.34 -21.73 6.13
C HIS A 518 -18.69 -22.98 5.31
N ALA A 519 -19.89 -23.09 4.75
CA ALA A 519 -20.28 -24.19 3.88
C ALA A 519 -19.46 -24.26 2.57
N SER A 520 -18.97 -23.14 2.05
CA SER A 520 -18.08 -23.12 0.88
C SER A 520 -16.69 -23.63 1.23
N ILE A 521 -16.12 -23.14 2.34
CA ILE A 521 -14.81 -23.56 2.85
C ILE A 521 -14.84 -25.03 3.27
N THR A 522 -15.86 -25.46 4.03
CA THR A 522 -16.04 -26.87 4.41
C THR A 522 -16.18 -27.77 3.19
N ARG A 523 -16.89 -27.34 2.13
CA ARG A 523 -16.95 -28.10 0.87
C ARG A 523 -15.60 -28.19 0.17
N GLN A 524 -14.85 -27.10 0.10
CA GLN A 524 -13.51 -27.09 -0.51
C GLN A 524 -12.52 -27.95 0.28
N VAL A 525 -12.50 -27.82 1.61
CA VAL A 525 -11.66 -28.62 2.50
C VAL A 525 -12.03 -30.11 2.40
N ASN A 526 -13.31 -30.46 2.39
CA ASN A 526 -13.74 -31.85 2.22
C ASN A 526 -13.43 -32.39 0.81
N ALA A 527 -13.51 -31.56 -0.23
CA ALA A 527 -13.12 -31.95 -1.58
C ALA A 527 -11.61 -32.25 -1.65
N VAL A 528 -10.78 -31.43 -1.02
CA VAL A 528 -9.33 -31.66 -0.91
C VAL A 528 -9.02 -32.90 -0.08
N LEU A 529 -9.67 -33.09 1.07
CA LEU A 529 -9.51 -34.27 1.91
C LEU A 529 -9.94 -35.55 1.20
N ASN A 530 -11.03 -35.52 0.43
CA ASN A 530 -11.49 -36.66 -0.34
C ASN A 530 -10.55 -36.96 -1.52
N ALA A 531 -10.06 -35.92 -2.21
CA ALA A 531 -9.06 -36.08 -3.26
C ALA A 531 -7.75 -36.67 -2.68
N TYR A 532 -7.35 -36.27 -1.48
CA TYR A 532 -6.20 -36.82 -0.77
C TYR A 532 -6.42 -38.29 -0.36
N LYS A 533 -7.61 -38.64 0.13
CA LYS A 533 -7.97 -40.04 0.47
C LYS A 533 -7.99 -40.94 -0.77
N LEU A 534 -8.50 -40.43 -1.90
CA LEU A 534 -8.50 -41.12 -3.19
C LEU A 534 -7.08 -41.29 -3.76
N ALA A 535 -6.21 -40.29 -3.59
CA ALA A 535 -4.83 -40.34 -4.06
C ALA A 535 -3.94 -41.26 -3.21
N ASN A 536 -4.22 -41.39 -1.90
CA ASN A 536 -3.35 -42.11 -0.96
C ASN A 536 -3.92 -43.43 -0.43
N GLY A 537 -5.04 -43.91 -0.98
CA GLY A 537 -5.54 -45.27 -0.72
C GLY A 537 -5.80 -45.61 0.76
N VAL A 538 -6.13 -44.61 1.59
CA VAL A 538 -6.46 -44.87 3.01
C VAL A 538 -7.92 -45.31 3.10
N GLY A 539 -8.13 -46.61 2.91
CA GLY A 539 -9.38 -47.30 3.21
C GLY A 539 -9.79 -47.07 4.66
N SER A 540 -11.06 -46.74 4.84
CA SER A 540 -11.69 -46.56 6.15
C SER A 540 -11.72 -47.88 6.90
N CYS A 541 -10.83 -48.06 7.88
CA CYS A 541 -11.07 -48.98 8.99
C CYS A 541 -11.62 -48.16 10.15
N LEU A 542 -12.94 -48.25 10.29
CA LEU A 542 -13.84 -47.92 11.41
C LEU A 542 -13.50 -46.73 12.32
#